data_AF-A0A841DPY3-F1
#
_entry.id   AF-A0A841DPY3-F1
#
_cell.length_a   1.000
_cell.length_b   1.000
_cell.length_c   1.000
_cell.angle_alpha   90.00
_cell.angle_beta   90.00
_cell.angle_gamma   90.00
#
_symmetry.space_group_name_H-M   'P 1'
#
loop_
_entity.id
_entity.type
_entity.pdbx_description
1 polymer ?
#
loop_
_entity_poly.entity_id
_entity_poly.type
_entity_poly.pdbx_seq_one_letter_code
_entity_poly.pdbx_strand_id
1 'polypeptide(L)'
;MRLGQKEVLGRTGQETECVGGWPERACCCSAAPMVKVLLPSPRGTSHVVDLYLCGHHYRRSFGTLVESGATTLTRDQATVSR
;
A
#
# COMPACT_ATOMS: atom_id res chain seq x y z
N MET A 1 31.49 -23.40 19.67
CA MET A 1 30.44 -24.25 19.09
C MET A 1 29.51 -23.35 18.27
N ARG A 2 29.67 -23.33 16.94
CA ARG A 2 28.81 -22.58 16.00
C ARG A 2 27.90 -23.60 15.30
N LEU A 3 26.63 -23.64 15.67
CA LEU A 3 25.55 -24.26 14.87
C LEU A 3 24.72 -23.06 14.37
N GLY A 4 24.45 -22.85 13.09
CA GLY A 4 24.30 -23.78 11.98
C GLY A 4 23.09 -23.26 11.20
N GLN A 5 23.31 -22.19 10.42
CA GLN A 5 22.35 -21.58 9.50
C GLN A 5 21.99 -22.63 8.44
N LYS A 6 20.71 -23.00 8.37
CA LYS A 6 20.16 -23.80 7.27
C LYS A 6 18.96 -23.05 6.70
N GLU A 7 19.18 -22.54 5.49
CA GLU A 7 18.17 -21.99 4.59
C GLU A 7 17.49 -23.13 3.81
N VAL A 8 16.46 -22.76 3.03
CA VAL A 8 15.70 -23.54 2.01
C VAL A 8 14.61 -24.46 2.58
N LEU A 9 13.38 -24.55 2.06
CA LEU A 9 12.59 -23.90 0.99
C LEU A 9 11.22 -24.61 1.07
N GLY A 10 10.10 -23.90 0.94
CA GLY A 10 8.78 -24.53 0.91
C GLY A 10 7.74 -23.67 0.21
N ARG A 11 7.74 -23.72 -1.12
CA ARG A 11 6.78 -23.05 -2.00
C ARG A 11 5.72 -24.06 -2.43
N THR A 12 4.46 -23.92 -2.00
CA THR A 12 3.31 -24.62 -2.58
C THR A 12 2.01 -23.84 -2.33
N GLY A 13 1.27 -23.51 -3.40
CA GLY A 13 -0.18 -23.22 -3.34
C GLY A 13 -0.60 -21.83 -3.82
N GLN A 14 -0.89 -21.69 -5.11
CA GLN A 14 -1.73 -20.64 -5.70
C GLN A 14 -3.18 -20.85 -5.20
N GLU A 15 -4.10 -19.88 -5.08
CA GLU A 15 -4.80 -19.16 -6.15
C GLU A 15 -5.65 -18.01 -5.52
N THR A 16 -5.75 -16.88 -6.25
CA THR A 16 -6.50 -15.61 -5.99
C THR A 16 -5.91 -14.49 -5.14
N GLU A 17 -4.69 -13.98 -5.39
CA GLU A 17 -4.29 -12.66 -4.84
C GLU A 17 -3.52 -11.79 -5.85
N CYS A 18 -4.19 -11.35 -6.92
CA CYS A 18 -3.82 -10.10 -7.61
C CYS A 18 -4.52 -8.88 -7.00
N VAL A 19 -5.12 -9.01 -5.81
CA VAL A 19 -5.50 -7.85 -5.00
C VAL A 19 -4.25 -7.43 -4.25
N GLY A 20 -3.41 -6.61 -4.88
CA GLY A 20 -2.18 -6.10 -4.27
C GLY A 20 -2.47 -5.49 -2.89
N GLY A 21 -2.01 -6.17 -1.84
CA GLY A 21 -2.21 -5.76 -0.45
C GLY A 21 -1.54 -4.42 -0.13
N TRP A 22 -1.64 -4.00 1.13
CA TRP A 22 -0.97 -2.80 1.60
C TRP A 22 0.54 -3.03 1.73
N PRO A 23 1.39 -2.17 1.16
CA PRO A 23 2.83 -2.29 1.33
C PRO A 23 3.24 -1.99 2.78
N GLU A 24 4.45 -2.39 3.16
CA GLU A 24 5.01 -2.08 4.48
C GLU A 24 5.35 -0.58 4.63
N ARG A 25 5.60 0.11 3.51
CA ARG A 25 6.01 1.51 3.48
C ARG A 25 5.13 2.33 2.54
N ALA A 26 4.85 3.56 2.94
CA ALA A 26 4.21 4.54 2.07
C ALA A 26 5.14 4.96 0.92
N CYS A 27 4.56 5.46 -0.18
CA CYS A 27 5.32 5.83 -1.39
C CYS A 27 6.35 6.94 -1.15
N CYS A 28 6.06 7.87 -0.24
CA CYS A 28 6.91 9.05 0.02
C CYS A 28 7.49 9.08 1.44
N CYS A 29 7.32 8.02 2.23
CA CYS A 29 7.73 7.99 3.63
C CYS A 29 8.10 6.57 4.05
N SER A 30 9.02 6.42 5.01
CA SER A 30 9.34 5.11 5.58
C SER A 30 8.25 4.54 6.48
N ALA A 31 7.27 5.35 6.92
CA ALA A 31 6.17 4.89 7.76
C ALA A 31 5.21 3.96 7.02
N ALA A 32 4.50 3.11 7.77
CA ALA A 32 3.45 2.27 7.24
C ALA A 32 2.31 3.10 6.64
N PRO A 33 1.74 2.68 5.50
CA PRO A 33 0.64 3.38 4.87
C PRO A 33 -0.68 3.15 5.62
N MET A 34 -1.46 4.22 5.71
CA MET A 34 -2.81 4.24 6.31
C MET A 34 -3.90 4.55 5.28
N VAL A 35 -3.53 5.16 4.14
CA VAL A 35 -4.46 5.55 3.08
C VAL A 35 -3.91 5.09 1.73
N LYS A 36 -4.75 4.43 0.92
CA LYS A 36 -4.52 4.13 -0.49
C LYS A 36 -5.32 5.15 -1.27
N VAL A 37 -4.66 5.81 -2.21
CA VAL A 37 -5.22 6.86 -3.06
C VAL A 37 -5.24 6.34 -4.48
N LEU A 38 -6.40 6.41 -5.11
CA LEU A 38 -6.62 6.12 -6.53
C LEU A 38 -6.72 7.46 -7.26
N LEU A 39 -5.74 7.79 -8.09
CA LEU A 39 -5.76 9.00 -8.90
C LEU A 39 -6.41 8.72 -10.27
N PRO A 40 -7.37 9.56 -10.71
CA PRO A 40 -7.92 9.45 -12.05
C PRO A 40 -6.88 9.85 -13.10
N SER A 41 -6.93 9.21 -14.26
CA SER A 41 -6.05 9.59 -15.36
C SER A 41 -6.59 10.80 -16.13
N PRO A 42 -5.80 11.86 -16.36
CA PRO A 42 -6.27 13.13 -16.93
C PRO A 42 -6.68 13.08 -18.41
N ARG A 43 -6.56 11.93 -19.10
CA ARG A 43 -6.82 11.83 -20.55
C ARG A 43 -7.72 10.65 -20.97
N GLY A 44 -8.61 10.19 -20.08
CA GLY A 44 -9.51 9.07 -20.38
C GLY A 44 -8.78 7.74 -20.62
N THR A 45 -7.49 7.67 -20.29
CA THR A 45 -6.76 6.42 -20.30
C THR A 45 -7.18 5.61 -19.08
N SER A 46 -7.37 4.31 -19.24
CA SER A 46 -7.96 3.42 -18.23
C SER A 46 -7.04 3.17 -17.01
N HIS A 47 -5.87 3.80 -16.95
CA HIS A 47 -4.88 3.53 -15.92
C HIS A 47 -5.11 4.44 -14.71
N VAL A 48 -5.61 3.86 -13.64
CA VAL A 48 -5.62 4.49 -12.32
C VAL A 48 -4.21 4.38 -11.73
N VAL A 49 -3.73 5.46 -11.10
CA VAL A 49 -2.45 5.43 -10.38
C VAL A 49 -2.73 5.32 -8.88
N ASP A 50 -2.16 4.28 -8.29
CA ASP A 50 -2.27 4.03 -6.86
C ASP A 50 -1.11 4.67 -6.10
N LEU A 51 -1.42 5.49 -5.09
CA LEU A 51 -0.45 6.00 -4.12
C LEU A 51 -0.80 5.51 -2.72
N TYR A 52 0.20 5.07 -1.96
CA TYR A 52 0.04 4.69 -0.55
C TYR A 52 0.63 5.78 0.34
N LEU A 53 -0.19 6.41 1.18
CA LEU A 53 0.19 7.51 2.06
C LEU A 53 0.12 7.11 3.53
N CYS A 54 1.08 7.58 4.32
CA CYS A 54 0.94 7.57 5.77
C CYS A 54 -0.09 8.62 6.21
N GLY A 55 -0.66 8.46 7.40
CA GLY A 55 -1.70 9.38 7.90
C GLY A 55 -1.24 10.84 8.00
N HIS A 56 0.06 11.10 8.15
CA HIS A 56 0.61 12.45 8.13
C HIS A 56 0.57 13.07 6.72
N HIS A 57 1.10 12.36 5.72
CA HIS A 57 1.16 12.88 4.37
C HIS A 57 -0.22 13.01 3.73
N TYR A 58 -1.13 12.08 4.02
CA TYR A 58 -2.53 12.21 3.59
C TYR A 58 -3.16 13.53 4.07
N ARG A 59 -3.05 13.86 5.36
CA ARG A 59 -3.59 15.11 5.90
C ARG A 59 -2.97 16.35 5.27
N ARG A 60 -1.65 16.32 5.04
CA ARG A 60 -0.93 17.44 4.41
C ARG A 60 -1.32 17.63 2.94
N SER A 61 -1.59 16.55 2.20
CA SER A 61 -1.94 16.58 0.78
C SER A 61 -3.45 16.62 0.51
N PHE A 62 -4.29 16.64 1.54
CA PHE A 62 -5.73 16.42 1.42
C PHE A 62 -6.40 17.36 0.41
N GLY A 63 -6.12 18.67 0.48
CA GLY A 63 -6.69 19.64 -0.46
C GLY A 63 -6.39 19.30 -1.93
N THR A 64 -5.13 19.02 -2.26
CA THR A 64 -4.70 18.63 -3.62
C THR A 64 -5.31 17.31 -4.07
N LEU A 65 -5.53 16.36 -3.15
CA LEU A 65 -6.19 15.10 -3.48
C LEU A 65 -7.67 15.30 -3.80
N VAL A 66 -8.36 16.19 -3.09
CA VAL A 66 -9.74 16.56 -3.39
C VAL A 66 -9.83 17.25 -4.75
N GLU A 67 -8.95 18.21 -5.02
CA GLU A 67 -8.91 18.92 -6.31
C GLU A 67 -8.62 18.01 -7.50
N SER A 68 -7.85 16.94 -7.29
CA SER A 68 -7.53 15.95 -8.35
C SER A 68 -8.62 14.90 -8.56
N GLY A 69 -9.72 14.94 -7.79
CA GLY A 69 -10.78 13.93 -7.89
C GLY A 69 -10.33 12.54 -7.42
N ALA A 70 -9.35 12.49 -6.52
CA ALA A 70 -8.81 11.24 -6.01
C ALA A 70 -9.85 10.48 -5.16
N THR A 71 -9.86 9.15 -5.28
CA THR A 71 -10.62 8.27 -4.38
C THR A 71 -9.69 7.70 -3.32
N THR A 72 -10.13 7.64 -2.06
CA THR A 72 -9.29 7.19 -0.94
C THR A 72 -9.89 6.01 -0.21
N LEU A 73 -9.07 5.00 0.07
CA LEU A 73 -9.41 3.85 0.90
C LEU A 73 -8.52 3.88 2.16
N THR A 74 -9.12 3.78 3.34
CA THR A 74 -8.37 3.69 4.60
C THR A 74 -8.01 2.24 4.88
N ARG A 75 -6.80 2.03 5.41
CA ARG A 75 -6.37 0.72 5.88
C ARG A 75 -7.16 0.38 7.13
N ASP A 76 -8.00 -0.65 7.06
CA ASP A 76 -8.51 -1.29 8.25
C ASP A 76 -7.34 -2.03 8.92
N GLN A 77 -6.94 -1.56 10.10
CA GLN A 77 -5.93 -2.26 10.89
C GLN A 77 -6.65 -3.23 11.83
N ALA A 78 -7.09 -4.38 11.32
CA ALA A 78 -7.21 -5.54 12.17
C ALA A 78 -5.80 -5.85 12.68
N THR A 79 -5.55 -5.57 13.96
CA THR A 79 -4.25 -5.71 14.61
C THR A 79 -3.68 -7.11 14.37
N VAL A 80 -2.68 -7.24 13.49
CA VAL A 80 -1.81 -8.43 13.45
C VAL A 80 -0.83 -8.28 14.61
N SER A 81 -1.28 -8.67 15.80
CA SER A 81 -0.40 -8.87 16.95
C SER A 81 0.58 -9.98 16.59
N ARG A 82 1.87 -9.65 16.67
CA ARG A 82 3.00 -10.53 16.37
C ARG A 82 3.42 -11.33 17.60
#